data_AF-A0A926LVB4-F1
#
_entry.id   AF-A0A926LVB4-F1
#
_cell.length_a   1.000
_cell.length_b   1.000
_cell.length_c   1.000
_cell.angle_alpha   90.00
_cell.angle_beta   90.00
_cell.angle_gamma   90.00
#
_symmetry.space_group_name_H-M   'P 1'
#
loop_
_entity.id
_entity.type
_entity.pdbx_description
1 polymer ?
#
loop_
_entity_poly.entity_id
_entity_poly.type
_entity_poly.pdbx_seq_one_letter_code
_entity_poly.pdbx_strand_id
1 'polypeptide(L)'
;MSLELKNVEKKVGIETHIYSTNLKLEKNTINVLLGSTLAGKTTLMQIMAGLDKPTSGEIWFNGENVTGKEVQKRNCSMVYQQFINYPNFTVFENIASPLKITGVKQDEIKERVGKVVYTAMCYENGCMLDDGTLFKFGQDNFRWIGGDEYSGEWLKEQAKKKNYKVWIKSATDHIHNIAVQGPNSRKILEKFVWTAPIQPSISELEWFRFNIARIDHETGTPIVISRTGYTGELGYEIWCHPKDADEVWDKVWEAGKEFDITPLGLEALDMVRIEAGLIFYGYEFDDQTDPFEAGIGFTVPLKTKEDEFIGKEELIKRKANPQKKLVGLELIGHEPAVHGDCVHVGRAQIGVITSGMLSPKLGKNIALCRIDIKYSELGTDVEIGKLDGHQKRIGAKVVAFPFYDPTKSRVRA
;
A
#
# COMPACT_ATOMS: atom_id res chain seq x y z
N MET A 1 -34.69 0.05 -26.39
CA MET A 1 -34.23 -1.32 -26.57
C MET A 1 -35.35 -2.20 -26.08
N SER A 2 -35.92 -3.07 -26.90
CA SER A 2 -36.92 -4.04 -26.41
C SER A 2 -36.23 -5.38 -26.17
N LEU A 3 -36.33 -5.90 -24.96
CA LEU A 3 -35.82 -7.21 -24.57
C LEU A 3 -37.00 -8.07 -24.14
N GLU A 4 -37.15 -9.25 -24.71
CA GLU A 4 -38.24 -10.17 -24.43
C GLU A 4 -37.69 -11.56 -24.08
N LEU A 5 -38.09 -12.07 -22.92
CA LEU A 5 -37.85 -13.42 -22.46
C LEU A 5 -39.13 -14.23 -22.74
N LYS A 6 -38.99 -15.35 -23.45
CA LYS A 6 -40.09 -16.27 -23.77
C LYS A 6 -39.81 -17.63 -23.14
N ASN A 7 -40.59 -17.98 -22.12
CA ASN A 7 -40.50 -19.24 -21.37
C ASN A 7 -39.08 -19.56 -20.88
N VAL A 8 -38.37 -18.53 -20.42
CA VAL A 8 -36.97 -18.69 -19.99
C VAL A 8 -36.91 -19.37 -18.64
N GLU A 9 -36.20 -20.48 -18.58
CA GLU A 9 -35.94 -21.26 -17.36
C GLU A 9 -34.43 -21.43 -17.15
N LYS A 10 -34.00 -21.53 -15.89
CA LYS A 10 -32.62 -21.89 -15.52
C LYS A 10 -32.63 -22.91 -14.40
N LYS A 11 -32.03 -24.06 -14.67
CA LYS A 11 -31.73 -25.12 -13.70
C LYS A 11 -30.23 -25.31 -13.57
N VAL A 12 -29.76 -25.55 -12.35
CA VAL A 12 -28.38 -25.93 -12.04
C VAL A 12 -28.46 -27.20 -11.21
N GLY A 13 -28.04 -28.33 -11.79
CA GLY A 13 -28.31 -29.65 -11.19
C GLY A 13 -29.82 -29.90 -11.06
N ILE A 14 -30.28 -30.18 -9.84
CA ILE A 14 -31.69 -30.42 -9.52
C ILE A 14 -32.45 -29.15 -9.10
N GLU A 15 -31.75 -28.03 -8.88
CA GLU A 15 -32.35 -26.79 -8.39
C GLU A 15 -32.77 -25.87 -9.52
N THR A 16 -33.96 -25.27 -9.39
CA THR A 16 -34.49 -24.27 -10.31
C THR A 16 -34.13 -22.88 -9.82
N HIS A 17 -33.21 -22.21 -10.52
CA HIS A 17 -32.77 -20.84 -10.22
C HIS A 17 -33.69 -19.78 -10.83
N ILE A 18 -34.24 -20.08 -12.01
CA ILE A 18 -35.24 -19.26 -12.69
C ILE A 18 -36.36 -20.21 -13.14
N TYR A 19 -37.54 -20.05 -12.55
CA TYR A 19 -38.75 -20.71 -13.04
C TYR A 19 -39.15 -20.13 -14.40
N SER A 20 -39.89 -20.89 -15.20
CA SER A 20 -40.33 -20.45 -16.54
C SER A 20 -40.92 -19.03 -16.49
N THR A 21 -40.22 -18.09 -17.10
CA THR A 21 -40.50 -16.66 -17.01
C THR A 21 -40.73 -16.08 -18.40
N ASN A 22 -41.84 -15.35 -18.54
CA ASN A 22 -42.12 -14.50 -19.69
C ASN A 22 -42.04 -13.05 -19.24
N LEU A 23 -41.21 -12.24 -19.89
CA LEU A 23 -40.99 -10.85 -19.50
C LEU A 23 -40.65 -10.03 -20.73
N LYS A 24 -41.29 -8.86 -20.87
CA LYS A 24 -40.99 -7.91 -21.94
C LYS A 24 -40.60 -6.57 -21.34
N LEU A 25 -39.39 -6.12 -21.63
CA LEU A 25 -38.87 -4.80 -21.28
C LEU A 25 -39.05 -3.89 -22.49
N GLU A 26 -39.85 -2.84 -22.35
CA GLU A 26 -40.17 -1.94 -23.45
C GLU A 26 -39.05 -0.92 -23.72
N LYS A 27 -39.00 -0.43 -24.96
CA LYS A 27 -38.04 0.62 -25.34
C LYS A 27 -38.39 1.93 -24.63
N ASN A 28 -37.36 2.66 -24.20
CA ASN A 28 -37.45 3.98 -23.55
C ASN A 28 -38.16 3.96 -22.19
N THR A 29 -38.18 2.82 -21.51
CA THR A 29 -38.67 2.71 -20.14
C THR A 29 -37.54 2.35 -19.18
N ILE A 30 -37.68 2.78 -17.92
CA ILE A 30 -36.85 2.30 -16.82
C ILE A 30 -37.59 1.11 -16.22
N ASN A 31 -36.94 -0.05 -16.21
CA ASN A 31 -37.50 -1.28 -15.67
C ASN A 31 -36.73 -1.64 -14.39
N VAL A 32 -37.45 -1.91 -13.31
CA VAL A 32 -36.86 -2.21 -12.00
C VAL A 32 -37.21 -3.65 -11.63
N LEU A 33 -36.19 -4.49 -11.41
CA LEU A 33 -36.36 -5.87 -10.97
C LEU A 33 -36.17 -5.95 -9.45
N LEU A 34 -37.23 -6.25 -8.70
CA LEU A 34 -37.23 -6.33 -7.24
C LEU A 34 -37.42 -7.79 -6.78
N GLY A 35 -36.91 -8.10 -5.59
CA GLY A 35 -37.01 -9.42 -4.98
C GLY A 35 -35.99 -9.62 -3.86
N SER A 36 -36.21 -10.60 -2.98
CA SER A 36 -35.27 -10.96 -1.91
C SER A 36 -33.92 -11.46 -2.47
N THR A 37 -32.88 -11.46 -1.64
CA THR A 37 -31.61 -12.14 -1.97
C THR A 37 -31.92 -13.60 -2.33
N LEU A 38 -31.23 -14.14 -3.34
CA LEU A 38 -31.47 -15.48 -3.93
C LEU A 38 -32.76 -15.67 -4.74
N ALA A 39 -33.58 -14.64 -4.95
CA ALA A 39 -34.76 -14.72 -5.82
C ALA A 39 -34.44 -14.83 -7.34
N GLY A 40 -33.21 -15.19 -7.72
CA GLY A 40 -32.79 -15.34 -9.13
C GLY A 40 -32.49 -14.03 -9.87
N LYS A 41 -32.59 -12.85 -9.24
CA LYS A 41 -32.39 -11.56 -9.93
C LYS A 41 -31.08 -11.46 -10.73
N THR A 42 -29.95 -11.76 -10.10
CA THR A 42 -28.63 -11.70 -10.74
C THR A 42 -28.51 -12.69 -11.90
N THR A 43 -29.00 -13.92 -11.69
CA THR A 43 -29.05 -14.96 -12.73
C THR A 43 -29.89 -14.52 -13.92
N LEU A 44 -31.06 -13.93 -13.68
CA LEU A 44 -31.93 -13.42 -14.73
C LEU A 44 -31.25 -12.29 -15.52
N MET A 45 -30.61 -11.35 -14.84
CA MET A 45 -29.85 -10.27 -15.50
C MET A 45 -28.67 -10.80 -16.32
N GLN A 46 -27.96 -11.82 -15.84
CA GLN A 46 -26.87 -12.46 -16.59
C GLN A 46 -27.38 -13.16 -17.86
N ILE A 47 -28.53 -13.84 -17.77
CA ILE A 47 -29.19 -14.46 -18.92
C ILE A 47 -29.60 -13.41 -19.95
N MET A 48 -30.23 -12.31 -19.50
CA MET A 48 -30.58 -11.16 -20.35
C MET A 48 -29.37 -10.59 -21.10
N ALA A 49 -28.25 -10.41 -20.40
CA ALA A 49 -27.01 -9.89 -20.96
C ALA A 49 -26.26 -10.90 -21.85
N GLY A 50 -26.60 -12.20 -21.80
CA GLY A 50 -25.90 -13.25 -22.54
C GLY A 50 -24.59 -13.71 -21.92
N LEU A 51 -24.46 -13.51 -20.61
CA LEU A 51 -23.36 -14.01 -19.79
C LEU A 51 -23.62 -15.43 -19.25
N ASP A 52 -24.90 -15.80 -19.16
CA ASP A 52 -25.34 -17.15 -18.87
C ASP A 52 -26.36 -17.61 -19.92
N LYS A 53 -26.46 -18.93 -20.11
CA LYS A 53 -27.41 -19.56 -21.03
C LYS A 53 -28.63 -20.06 -20.25
N PRO A 54 -29.86 -19.78 -20.71
CA PRO A 54 -31.03 -20.40 -20.13
C PRO A 54 -30.99 -21.91 -20.40
N THR A 55 -31.60 -22.70 -19.51
CA THR A 55 -31.78 -24.14 -19.70
C THR A 55 -32.83 -24.42 -20.78
N SER A 56 -33.85 -23.58 -20.86
CA SER A 56 -34.90 -23.62 -21.88
C SER A 56 -35.46 -22.22 -22.14
N GLY A 57 -36.19 -22.05 -23.24
CA GLY A 57 -36.78 -20.77 -23.64
C GLY A 57 -35.90 -19.92 -24.55
N GLU A 58 -36.40 -18.74 -24.89
CA GLU A 58 -35.79 -17.85 -25.86
C GLU A 58 -35.63 -16.43 -25.34
N ILE A 59 -34.60 -15.75 -25.82
CA ILE A 59 -34.30 -14.34 -25.53
C ILE A 59 -34.32 -13.60 -26.84
N TRP A 60 -35.16 -12.58 -26.93
CA TRP A 60 -35.35 -11.76 -28.10
C TRP A 60 -34.94 -10.33 -27.81
N PHE A 61 -34.24 -9.71 -28.75
CA PHE A 61 -33.73 -8.36 -28.62
C PHE A 61 -33.99 -7.58 -29.90
N ASN A 62 -34.78 -6.50 -29.79
CA ASN A 62 -35.25 -5.70 -30.94
C ASN A 62 -35.82 -6.56 -32.10
N GLY A 63 -36.54 -7.64 -31.77
CA GLY A 63 -37.14 -8.52 -32.76
C GLY A 63 -36.23 -9.63 -33.32
N GLU A 64 -34.97 -9.70 -32.90
CA GLU A 64 -34.07 -10.81 -33.24
C GLU A 64 -33.95 -11.81 -32.09
N ASN A 65 -33.97 -13.12 -32.40
CA ASN A 65 -33.63 -14.13 -31.41
C ASN A 65 -32.11 -14.07 -31.14
N VAL A 66 -31.75 -13.77 -29.88
CA VAL A 66 -30.38 -13.68 -29.39
C VAL A 66 -30.02 -14.80 -28.42
N THR A 67 -30.86 -15.83 -28.29
CA THR A 67 -30.59 -16.99 -27.42
C THR A 67 -29.23 -17.59 -27.75
N GLY A 68 -28.38 -17.77 -26.74
CA GLY A 68 -27.02 -18.30 -26.93
C GLY A 68 -26.00 -17.39 -27.62
N LYS A 69 -26.38 -16.23 -28.21
CA LYS A 69 -25.40 -15.23 -28.70
C LYS A 69 -24.49 -14.75 -27.57
N GLU A 70 -23.22 -14.53 -27.82
CA GLU A 70 -22.26 -14.02 -26.83
C GLU A 70 -22.54 -12.55 -26.48
N VAL A 71 -22.22 -12.14 -25.24
CA VAL A 71 -22.44 -10.78 -24.72
C VAL A 71 -21.91 -9.68 -25.66
N GLN A 72 -20.73 -9.89 -26.27
CA GLN A 72 -20.08 -8.94 -27.19
C GLN A 72 -20.93 -8.64 -28.43
N LYS A 73 -21.81 -9.57 -28.83
CA LYS A 73 -22.65 -9.47 -30.03
C LYS A 73 -24.09 -9.07 -29.71
N ARG A 74 -24.45 -8.90 -28.43
CA ARG A 74 -25.83 -8.63 -27.99
C ARG A 74 -26.21 -7.16 -27.87
N ASN A 75 -25.32 -6.23 -28.18
CA ASN A 75 -25.56 -4.78 -28.07
C ASN A 75 -26.27 -4.37 -26.76
N CYS A 76 -25.93 -5.06 -25.66
CA CYS A 76 -26.48 -4.89 -24.33
C CYS A 76 -25.31 -4.64 -23.38
N SER A 77 -25.37 -3.58 -22.58
CA SER A 77 -24.35 -3.25 -21.59
C SER A 77 -24.90 -3.55 -20.20
N MET A 78 -24.15 -4.32 -19.40
CA MET A 78 -24.51 -4.64 -18.03
C MET A 78 -23.53 -3.97 -17.08
N VAL A 79 -24.07 -3.18 -16.14
CA VAL A 79 -23.29 -2.59 -15.04
C VAL A 79 -23.66 -3.36 -13.78
N TYR A 80 -22.67 -3.98 -13.15
CA TYR A 80 -22.89 -4.77 -11.93
C TYR A 80 -22.96 -3.88 -10.69
N GLN A 81 -23.67 -4.36 -9.67
CA GLN A 81 -23.79 -3.69 -8.38
C GLN A 81 -22.49 -3.78 -7.54
N GLN A 82 -21.52 -4.59 -7.97
CA GLN A 82 -20.18 -4.70 -7.40
C GLN A 82 -19.13 -4.61 -8.52
N PHE A 83 -17.93 -4.13 -8.21
CA PHE A 83 -16.79 -4.10 -9.14
C PHE A 83 -16.46 -5.52 -9.58
N ILE A 84 -16.91 -5.93 -10.77
CA ILE A 84 -16.53 -7.22 -11.35
C ILE A 84 -15.28 -7.02 -12.19
N ASN A 85 -14.19 -7.62 -11.73
CA ASN A 85 -13.02 -7.88 -12.56
C ASN A 85 -13.44 -8.83 -13.69
N TYR A 86 -13.13 -8.51 -14.95
CA TYR A 86 -13.21 -9.42 -16.08
C TYR A 86 -12.43 -10.70 -15.73
N PRO A 87 -13.10 -11.86 -15.64
CA PRO A 87 -12.49 -13.10 -15.12
C PRO A 87 -11.31 -13.59 -15.96
N ASN A 88 -11.31 -13.24 -17.25
CA ASN A 88 -10.29 -13.62 -18.22
C ASN A 88 -9.17 -12.58 -18.33
N PHE A 89 -9.26 -11.48 -17.59
CA PHE A 89 -8.21 -10.47 -17.51
C PHE A 89 -7.41 -10.72 -16.24
N THR A 90 -6.09 -10.65 -16.36
CA THR A 90 -5.23 -10.44 -15.19
C THR A 90 -5.67 -9.20 -14.44
N VAL A 91 -5.31 -9.08 -13.16
CA VAL A 91 -5.69 -7.88 -12.39
C VAL A 91 -5.03 -6.63 -13.00
N PHE A 92 -3.81 -6.74 -13.55
CA PHE A 92 -3.23 -5.66 -14.36
C PHE A 92 -4.11 -5.30 -15.57
N GLU A 93 -4.63 -6.28 -16.30
CA GLU A 93 -5.50 -6.01 -17.46
C GLU A 93 -6.87 -5.44 -17.08
N ASN A 94 -7.41 -5.87 -15.95
CA ASN A 94 -8.62 -5.28 -15.37
C ASN A 94 -8.43 -3.80 -15.06
N ILE A 95 -7.25 -3.45 -14.59
CA ILE A 95 -6.95 -2.10 -14.17
C ILE A 95 -6.42 -1.22 -15.31
N ALA A 96 -5.67 -1.82 -16.24
CA ALA A 96 -5.18 -1.17 -17.45
C ALA A 96 -6.27 -1.06 -18.53
N SER A 97 -7.38 -1.78 -18.41
CA SER A 97 -8.47 -1.83 -19.39
C SER A 97 -8.95 -0.43 -19.83
N PRO A 98 -9.25 0.51 -18.92
CA PRO A 98 -9.66 1.87 -19.31
C PRO A 98 -8.56 2.63 -20.05
N LEU A 99 -7.30 2.45 -19.67
CA LEU A 99 -6.14 3.08 -20.30
C LEU A 99 -5.85 2.49 -21.69
N LYS A 100 -6.04 1.18 -21.87
CA LYS A 100 -5.92 0.50 -23.17
C LYS A 100 -7.03 0.95 -24.13
N ILE A 101 -8.27 1.05 -23.65
CA ILE A 101 -9.42 1.50 -24.45
C ILE A 101 -9.24 2.96 -24.90
N THR A 102 -8.58 3.79 -24.09
CA THR A 102 -8.31 5.21 -24.41
C THR A 102 -7.03 5.41 -25.24
N GLY A 103 -6.37 4.33 -25.69
CA GLY A 103 -5.24 4.40 -26.62
C GLY A 103 -3.90 4.82 -26.00
N VAL A 104 -3.77 4.72 -24.68
CA VAL A 104 -2.50 4.99 -23.97
C VAL A 104 -1.47 3.91 -24.34
N LYS A 105 -0.21 4.31 -24.60
CA LYS A 105 0.86 3.39 -25.00
C LYS A 105 1.20 2.42 -23.86
N GLN A 106 1.58 1.18 -24.19
CA GLN A 106 1.89 0.12 -23.21
C GLN A 106 2.93 0.54 -22.15
N ASP A 107 4.01 1.20 -22.57
CA ASP A 107 5.06 1.67 -21.65
C ASP A 107 4.54 2.75 -20.70
N GLU A 108 3.64 3.60 -21.19
CA GLU A 108 2.98 4.63 -20.40
C GLU A 108 1.92 4.05 -19.45
N ILE A 109 1.25 2.95 -19.83
CA ILE A 109 0.34 2.19 -18.95
C ILE A 109 1.13 1.55 -17.81
N LYS A 110 2.27 0.92 -18.12
CA LYS A 110 3.20 0.36 -17.12
C LYS A 110 3.78 1.46 -16.21
N GLU A 111 4.01 2.64 -16.75
CA GLU A 111 4.44 3.78 -15.94
C GLU A 111 3.31 4.32 -15.04
N ARG A 112 2.06 4.18 -15.48
CA ARG A 112 0.87 4.69 -14.76
C ARG A 112 0.29 3.70 -13.75
N VAL A 113 0.71 2.43 -13.72
CA VAL A 113 0.17 1.35 -12.88
C VAL A 113 1.31 0.55 -12.25
N GLY A 114 1.19 0.07 -11.01
CA GLY A 114 2.25 -0.76 -10.39
C GLY A 114 3.32 0.04 -9.64
N LYS A 115 3.12 1.36 -9.47
CA LYS A 115 4.01 2.21 -8.68
C LYS A 115 3.60 2.23 -7.22
N VAL A 116 4.60 2.16 -6.35
CA VAL A 116 4.48 2.49 -4.92
C VAL A 116 5.21 3.81 -4.68
N VAL A 117 4.63 4.69 -3.87
CA VAL A 117 5.29 5.93 -3.43
C VAL A 117 5.23 6.02 -1.92
N TYR A 118 6.37 6.20 -1.27
CA TYR A 118 6.42 6.61 0.13
C TYR A 118 6.20 8.12 0.25
N THR A 119 5.28 8.54 1.11
CA THR A 119 4.94 9.96 1.29
C THR A 119 4.43 10.25 2.70
N ALA A 120 4.57 11.51 3.12
CA ALA A 120 3.87 12.02 4.30
C ALA A 120 2.42 12.37 3.97
N MET A 121 1.54 12.23 4.96
CA MET A 121 0.22 12.84 5.05
C MET A 121 0.28 13.96 6.08
N CYS A 122 -0.19 15.16 5.71
CA CYS A 122 -0.07 16.33 6.57
C CYS A 122 -1.44 16.97 6.86
N TYR A 123 -1.49 17.68 7.99
CA TYR A 123 -2.54 18.64 8.29
C TYR A 123 -2.30 19.97 7.55
N GLU A 124 -3.27 20.89 7.61
CA GLU A 124 -3.17 22.22 6.99
C GLU A 124 -2.05 23.08 7.57
N ASN A 125 -1.66 22.83 8.83
CA ASN A 125 -0.52 23.48 9.50
C ASN A 125 0.86 22.93 9.07
N GLY A 126 0.90 21.99 8.12
CA GLY A 126 2.12 21.37 7.60
C GLY A 126 2.75 20.30 8.49
N CYS A 127 2.20 20.04 9.68
CA CYS A 127 2.64 18.92 10.53
C CYS A 127 2.09 17.59 10.02
N MET A 128 2.76 16.51 10.40
CA MET A 128 2.44 15.16 9.96
C MET A 128 1.23 14.60 10.71
N LEU A 129 0.32 13.98 9.96
CA LEU A 129 -0.73 13.10 10.48
C LEU A 129 -0.22 11.67 10.49
N ASP A 130 0.34 11.23 9.37
CA ASP A 130 0.80 9.86 9.14
C ASP A 130 1.90 9.88 8.07
N ASP A 131 2.63 8.78 7.95
CA ASP A 131 3.52 8.49 6.84
C ASP A 131 3.24 7.09 6.32
N GLY A 132 3.51 6.85 5.05
CA GLY A 132 3.11 5.57 4.48
C GLY A 132 3.41 5.41 3.03
N THR A 133 2.98 4.27 2.51
CA THR A 133 3.12 3.92 1.11
C THR A 133 1.77 3.95 0.40
N LEU A 134 1.74 4.66 -0.73
CA LEU A 134 0.60 4.72 -1.63
C LEU A 134 0.85 3.78 -2.81
N PHE A 135 0.04 2.73 -2.90
CA PHE A 135 0.04 1.79 -4.02
C PHE A 135 -0.94 2.27 -5.06
N LYS A 136 -0.48 2.43 -6.29
CA LYS A 136 -1.33 2.74 -7.44
C LYS A 136 -1.71 1.46 -8.19
N PHE A 137 -2.84 0.88 -7.80
CA PHE A 137 -3.43 -0.26 -8.49
C PHE A 137 -3.89 0.14 -9.87
N GLY A 138 -4.47 1.33 -10.04
CA GLY A 138 -4.97 1.81 -11.33
C GLY A 138 -5.04 3.30 -11.51
N GLN A 139 -5.76 3.72 -12.55
CA GLN A 139 -6.04 5.14 -12.78
C GLN A 139 -6.74 5.75 -11.56
N ASP A 140 -7.77 5.07 -11.05
CA ASP A 140 -8.64 5.55 -9.95
C ASP A 140 -8.67 4.60 -8.75
N ASN A 141 -7.75 3.63 -8.69
CA ASN A 141 -7.68 2.64 -7.61
C ASN A 141 -6.34 2.73 -6.89
N PHE A 142 -6.40 3.06 -5.61
CA PHE A 142 -5.24 3.30 -4.77
C PHE A 142 -5.41 2.61 -3.43
N ARG A 143 -4.29 2.24 -2.81
CA ARG A 143 -4.26 1.76 -1.42
C ARG A 143 -3.24 2.56 -0.64
N TRP A 144 -3.70 3.17 0.45
CA TRP A 144 -2.84 3.75 1.47
C TRP A 144 -2.48 2.68 2.49
N ILE A 145 -1.19 2.49 2.74
CA ILE A 145 -0.67 1.71 3.84
C ILE A 145 0.05 2.69 4.75
N GLY A 146 -0.51 2.95 5.93
CA GLY A 146 0.04 3.84 6.95
C GLY A 146 -0.09 3.23 8.34
N GLY A 147 0.42 3.95 9.34
CA GLY A 147 0.44 3.47 10.73
C GLY A 147 -0.81 3.86 11.53
N ASP A 148 -1.50 4.93 11.13
CA ASP A 148 -2.64 5.49 11.88
C ASP A 148 -3.99 5.10 11.22
N GLU A 149 -4.89 4.49 12.01
CA GLU A 149 -6.25 4.16 11.56
C GLU A 149 -7.05 5.42 11.16
N TYR A 150 -6.77 6.55 11.80
CA TYR A 150 -7.44 7.83 11.52
C TYR A 150 -7.16 8.34 10.12
N SER A 151 -6.07 7.93 9.46
CA SER A 151 -5.78 8.29 8.07
C SER A 151 -6.94 7.97 7.11
N GLY A 152 -7.62 6.84 7.32
CA GLY A 152 -8.78 6.46 6.52
C GLY A 152 -9.99 7.37 6.73
N GLU A 153 -10.26 7.79 7.97
CA GLU A 153 -11.33 8.72 8.30
C GLU A 153 -11.02 10.13 7.81
N TRP A 154 -9.78 10.59 7.99
CA TRP A 154 -9.32 11.87 7.46
C TRP A 154 -9.51 11.98 5.96
N LEU A 155 -9.12 10.95 5.19
CA LEU A 155 -9.35 10.94 3.74
C LEU A 155 -10.84 11.08 3.38
N LYS A 156 -11.76 10.47 4.15
CA LYS A 156 -13.21 10.61 3.95
C LYS A 156 -13.67 12.04 4.21
N GLU A 157 -13.18 12.67 5.27
CA GLU A 157 -13.48 14.07 5.57
C GLU A 157 -13.02 15.00 4.45
N GLN A 158 -11.80 14.81 3.96
CA GLN A 158 -11.24 15.61 2.87
C GLN A 158 -11.99 15.39 1.55
N ALA A 159 -12.38 14.14 1.25
CA ALA A 159 -13.21 13.84 0.09
C ALA A 159 -14.57 14.55 0.18
N LYS A 160 -15.20 14.58 1.36
CA LYS A 160 -16.46 15.30 1.59
C LYS A 160 -16.28 16.82 1.44
N LYS A 161 -15.26 17.40 2.07
CA LYS A 161 -14.95 18.84 2.00
C LYS A 161 -14.70 19.29 0.54
N LYS A 162 -13.98 18.48 -0.24
CA LYS A 162 -13.67 18.77 -1.66
C LYS A 162 -14.73 18.28 -2.64
N ASN A 163 -15.84 17.72 -2.15
CA ASN A 163 -16.92 17.12 -2.96
C ASN A 163 -16.42 16.09 -4.01
N TYR A 164 -15.40 15.31 -3.65
CA TYR A 164 -14.89 14.25 -4.50
C TYR A 164 -15.84 13.05 -4.52
N LYS A 165 -16.01 12.45 -5.70
CA LYS A 165 -16.81 11.23 -5.90
C LYS A 165 -15.90 10.02 -5.79
N VAL A 166 -15.46 9.75 -4.57
CA VAL A 166 -14.53 8.65 -4.26
C VAL A 166 -15.11 7.76 -3.16
N TRP A 167 -14.69 6.50 -3.15
CA TRP A 167 -15.05 5.55 -2.12
C TRP A 167 -13.81 5.18 -1.32
N ILE A 168 -13.88 5.37 -0.01
CA ILE A 168 -12.76 5.13 0.91
C ILE A 168 -13.25 4.13 1.95
N LYS A 169 -12.52 3.01 2.05
CA LYS A 169 -12.80 1.94 2.99
C LYS A 169 -11.52 1.43 3.62
N SER A 170 -11.60 1.07 4.90
CA SER A 170 -10.55 0.27 5.53
C SER A 170 -10.52 -1.12 4.90
N ALA A 171 -9.29 -1.63 4.73
CA ALA A 171 -9.03 -2.97 4.24
C ALA A 171 -8.13 -3.77 5.18
N THR A 172 -7.86 -3.26 6.40
CA THR A 172 -6.94 -3.86 7.38
C THR A 172 -7.29 -5.32 7.66
N ASP A 173 -8.55 -5.60 8.01
CA ASP A 173 -9.02 -6.97 8.31
C ASP A 173 -9.25 -7.83 7.06
N HIS A 174 -9.01 -7.30 5.87
CA HIS A 174 -9.29 -7.96 4.60
C HIS A 174 -8.02 -8.25 3.80
N ILE A 175 -6.86 -7.77 4.25
CA ILE A 175 -5.58 -7.90 3.55
C ILE A 175 -4.47 -8.09 4.57
N HIS A 176 -3.98 -9.32 4.68
CA HIS A 176 -2.83 -9.64 5.54
C HIS A 176 -1.53 -9.41 4.78
N ASN A 177 -0.47 -9.08 5.53
CA ASN A 177 0.87 -8.82 5.03
C ASN A 177 1.86 -9.77 5.71
N ILE A 178 2.77 -10.34 4.92
CA ILE A 178 3.98 -11.02 5.40
C ILE A 178 5.17 -10.35 4.73
N ALA A 179 6.07 -9.77 5.53
CA ALA A 179 7.30 -9.16 5.03
C ALA A 179 8.44 -10.19 5.02
N VAL A 180 9.08 -10.37 3.86
CA VAL A 180 10.26 -11.23 3.68
C VAL A 180 11.45 -10.32 3.39
N GLN A 181 12.30 -10.14 4.38
CA GLN A 181 13.37 -9.14 4.39
C GLN A 181 14.74 -9.82 4.54
N GLY A 182 15.75 -9.29 3.87
CA GLY A 182 17.11 -9.81 3.84
C GLY A 182 17.62 -10.18 2.45
N PRO A 183 18.93 -10.43 2.29
CA PRO A 183 19.59 -10.61 0.99
C PRO A 183 19.12 -11.86 0.22
N ASN A 184 18.55 -12.86 0.91
CA ASN A 184 18.00 -14.05 0.28
C ASN A 184 16.51 -13.96 -0.02
N SER A 185 15.83 -12.86 0.33
CA SER A 185 14.38 -12.69 0.11
C SER A 185 13.97 -12.97 -1.34
N ARG A 186 14.70 -12.40 -2.32
CA ARG A 186 14.49 -12.67 -3.75
C ARG A 186 14.52 -14.16 -4.09
N LYS A 187 15.57 -14.87 -3.66
CA LYS A 187 15.75 -16.31 -3.93
C LYS A 187 14.64 -17.15 -3.30
N ILE A 188 14.18 -16.76 -2.11
CA ILE A 188 13.06 -17.41 -1.42
C ILE A 188 11.79 -17.27 -2.24
N LEU A 189 11.45 -16.04 -2.66
CA LEU A 189 10.23 -15.78 -3.43
C LEU A 189 10.27 -16.45 -4.82
N GLU A 190 11.41 -16.48 -5.50
CA GLU A 190 11.56 -17.11 -6.84
C GLU A 190 11.18 -18.60 -6.87
N LYS A 191 11.21 -19.29 -5.73
CA LYS A 191 10.88 -20.71 -5.65
C LYS A 191 9.40 -21.02 -5.81
N PHE A 192 8.53 -20.10 -5.43
CA PHE A 192 7.09 -20.37 -5.34
C PHE A 192 6.23 -19.23 -5.85
N VAL A 193 6.79 -18.05 -6.15
CA VAL A 193 6.00 -16.96 -6.70
C VAL A 193 5.96 -17.06 -8.21
N TRP A 194 4.76 -17.31 -8.73
CA TRP A 194 4.47 -17.27 -10.14
C TRP A 194 3.95 -15.88 -10.54
N THR A 195 4.55 -15.30 -11.58
CA THR A 195 4.09 -14.06 -12.23
C THR A 195 3.69 -14.36 -13.66
N ALA A 196 2.63 -13.72 -14.14
CA ALA A 196 2.23 -13.86 -15.54
C ALA A 196 3.37 -13.38 -16.48
N PRO A 197 3.60 -14.01 -17.66
CA PRO A 197 4.73 -13.67 -18.53
C PRO A 197 4.82 -12.21 -19.00
N ILE A 198 3.72 -11.45 -18.89
CA ILE A 198 3.67 -10.03 -19.26
C ILE A 198 4.07 -9.09 -18.11
N GLN A 199 4.19 -9.62 -16.89
CA GLN A 199 4.62 -8.92 -15.69
C GLN A 199 6.10 -9.21 -15.44
N PRO A 200 6.83 -8.28 -14.80
CA PRO A 200 8.18 -8.56 -14.34
C PRO A 200 8.20 -9.81 -13.44
N SER A 201 9.23 -10.63 -13.58
CA SER A 201 9.54 -11.65 -12.59
C SER A 201 9.96 -11.02 -11.25
N ILE A 202 10.14 -11.85 -10.22
CA ILE A 202 10.62 -11.38 -8.91
C ILE A 202 12.02 -10.75 -8.98
N SER A 203 12.90 -11.29 -9.85
CA SER A 203 14.22 -10.74 -10.13
C SER A 203 14.18 -9.40 -10.86
N GLU A 204 13.16 -9.17 -11.70
CA GLU A 204 13.02 -7.97 -12.51
C GLU A 204 12.20 -6.87 -11.81
N LEU A 205 11.51 -7.21 -10.72
CA LEU A 205 10.71 -6.25 -9.97
C LEU A 205 11.61 -5.18 -9.34
N GLU A 206 11.46 -3.93 -9.79
CA GLU A 206 12.24 -2.79 -9.30
C GLU A 206 11.80 -2.33 -7.91
N TRP A 207 12.70 -1.62 -7.20
CA TRP A 207 12.39 -1.04 -5.90
C TRP A 207 11.22 -0.04 -5.99
N PHE A 208 10.30 -0.06 -5.02
CA PHE A 208 9.05 0.72 -5.06
C PHE A 208 8.14 0.39 -6.26
N ARG A 209 8.12 -0.88 -6.65
CA ARG A 209 7.11 -1.47 -7.54
C ARG A 209 6.41 -2.63 -6.87
N PHE A 210 5.26 -3.01 -7.42
CA PHE A 210 4.56 -4.22 -7.02
C PHE A 210 4.01 -4.95 -8.23
N ASN A 211 3.83 -6.26 -8.06
CA ASN A 211 3.22 -7.15 -9.03
C ASN A 211 2.06 -7.91 -8.40
N ILE A 212 1.15 -8.31 -9.27
CA ILE A 212 0.08 -9.22 -8.92
C ILE A 212 0.52 -10.60 -9.39
N ALA A 213 0.57 -11.53 -8.44
CA ALA A 213 1.24 -12.81 -8.58
C ALA A 213 0.37 -13.92 -7.99
N ARG A 214 0.86 -15.14 -8.09
CA ARG A 214 0.23 -16.32 -7.49
C ARG A 214 1.27 -17.22 -6.84
N ILE A 215 0.83 -18.03 -5.90
CA ILE A 215 1.62 -19.13 -5.35
C ILE A 215 1.65 -20.28 -6.38
N ASP A 216 2.84 -20.84 -6.59
CA ASP A 216 3.26 -21.96 -7.43
C ASP A 216 3.00 -21.82 -8.94
N HIS A 217 1.79 -21.48 -9.38
CA HIS A 217 1.37 -21.53 -10.79
C HIS A 217 0.17 -20.60 -11.10
N GLU A 218 -0.25 -20.55 -12.36
CA GLU A 218 -1.20 -19.57 -12.90
C GLU A 218 -2.63 -19.63 -12.32
N THR A 219 -3.00 -20.76 -11.69
CA THR A 219 -4.28 -20.93 -10.99
C THR A 219 -4.13 -20.98 -9.47
N GLY A 220 -2.92 -20.85 -8.94
CA GLY A 220 -2.67 -20.92 -7.50
C GLY A 220 -3.11 -19.67 -6.74
N THR A 221 -2.81 -19.63 -5.44
CA THR A 221 -3.34 -18.63 -4.51
C THR A 221 -2.94 -17.20 -4.88
N PRO A 222 -3.90 -16.26 -5.03
CA PRO A 222 -3.62 -14.91 -5.49
C PRO A 222 -2.96 -14.07 -4.41
N ILE A 223 -1.87 -13.40 -4.78
CA ILE A 223 -1.09 -12.52 -3.89
C ILE A 223 -0.71 -11.23 -4.62
N VAL A 224 -0.36 -10.20 -3.86
CA VAL A 224 0.38 -9.03 -4.36
C VAL A 224 1.77 -9.06 -3.75
N ILE A 225 2.80 -8.86 -4.55
CA ILE A 225 4.18 -8.76 -4.09
C ILE A 225 4.64 -7.33 -4.32
N SER A 226 5.08 -6.63 -3.28
CA SER A 226 5.77 -5.34 -3.43
C SER A 226 7.23 -5.46 -3.05
N ARG A 227 8.09 -4.76 -3.79
CA ARG A 227 9.50 -4.62 -3.44
C ARG A 227 9.69 -3.38 -2.57
N THR A 228 9.30 -3.55 -1.32
CA THR A 228 9.28 -2.57 -0.24
C THR A 228 9.74 -3.24 1.06
N GLY A 229 10.07 -2.45 2.07
CA GLY A 229 10.59 -2.98 3.32
C GLY A 229 10.96 -1.90 4.33
N TYR A 230 10.98 -2.30 5.60
CA TYR A 230 11.20 -1.42 6.74
C TYR A 230 12.45 -1.82 7.56
N THR A 231 13.40 -2.51 6.91
CA THR A 231 14.60 -3.08 7.55
C THR A 231 15.92 -2.49 7.06
N GLY A 232 15.89 -1.70 5.97
CA GLY A 232 17.11 -1.25 5.29
C GLY A 232 17.82 -2.34 4.46
N GLU A 233 17.23 -3.53 4.34
CA GLU A 233 17.73 -4.62 3.49
C GLU A 233 16.92 -4.77 2.19
N LEU A 234 17.46 -5.56 1.25
CA LEU A 234 16.64 -6.10 0.17
C LEU A 234 15.42 -6.81 0.78
N GLY A 235 14.23 -6.54 0.29
CA GLY A 235 13.04 -7.13 0.84
C GLY A 235 11.81 -6.99 -0.04
N TYR A 236 10.84 -7.84 0.27
CA TYR A 236 9.55 -7.87 -0.37
C TYR A 236 8.46 -7.97 0.70
N GLU A 237 7.26 -7.53 0.36
CA GLU A 237 6.06 -7.73 1.15
C GLU A 237 5.04 -8.52 0.33
N ILE A 238 4.46 -9.54 0.96
CA ILE A 238 3.46 -10.41 0.37
C ILE A 238 2.11 -10.06 0.98
N TRP A 239 1.18 -9.60 0.15
CA TRP A 239 -0.16 -9.24 0.55
C TRP A 239 -1.14 -10.29 0.05
N CYS A 240 -1.99 -10.79 0.94
CA CYS A 240 -2.94 -11.86 0.65
C CYS A 240 -4.29 -11.63 1.37
N HIS A 241 -5.30 -12.40 0.97
CA HIS A 241 -6.56 -12.44 1.70
C HIS A 241 -6.35 -13.23 3.02
N PRO A 242 -7.01 -12.86 4.15
CA PRO A 242 -6.83 -13.52 5.45
C PRO A 242 -6.95 -15.05 5.42
N LYS A 243 -7.91 -15.57 4.65
CA LYS A 243 -8.13 -17.02 4.47
C LYS A 243 -6.91 -17.77 3.90
N ASP A 244 -6.03 -17.07 3.20
CA ASP A 244 -4.88 -17.61 2.48
C ASP A 244 -3.56 -17.38 3.26
N ALA A 245 -3.62 -16.71 4.41
CA ALA A 245 -2.44 -16.27 5.16
C ALA A 245 -1.58 -17.43 5.66
N ASP A 246 -2.20 -18.51 6.15
CA ASP A 246 -1.48 -19.71 6.61
C ASP A 246 -0.71 -20.37 5.46
N GLU A 247 -1.33 -20.49 4.27
CA GLU A 247 -0.66 -21.02 3.09
C GLU A 247 0.54 -20.16 2.68
N VAL A 248 0.37 -18.84 2.66
CA VAL A 248 1.45 -17.90 2.31
C VAL A 248 2.60 -18.02 3.32
N TRP A 249 2.28 -18.10 4.61
CA TRP A 249 3.28 -18.28 5.67
C TRP A 249 4.06 -19.59 5.50
N ASP A 250 3.35 -20.70 5.35
CA ASP A 250 3.97 -22.02 5.19
C ASP A 250 4.86 -22.07 3.95
N LYS A 251 4.42 -21.45 2.84
CA LYS A 251 5.23 -21.37 1.61
C LYS A 251 6.52 -20.58 1.79
N VAL A 252 6.44 -19.42 2.45
CA VAL A 252 7.62 -18.61 2.78
C VAL A 252 8.56 -19.39 3.70
N TRP A 253 8.01 -20.04 4.73
CA TRP A 253 8.76 -20.80 5.72
C TRP A 253 9.51 -21.97 5.07
N GLU A 254 8.80 -22.83 4.34
CA GLU A 254 9.39 -24.00 3.68
C GLU A 254 10.44 -23.61 2.63
N ALA A 255 10.15 -22.61 1.79
CA ALA A 255 11.12 -22.13 0.79
C ALA A 255 12.37 -21.48 1.44
N GLY A 256 12.19 -20.85 2.60
CA GLY A 256 13.22 -20.14 3.35
C GLY A 256 14.11 -21.01 4.24
N LYS A 257 13.74 -22.26 4.55
CA LYS A 257 14.54 -23.15 5.41
C LYS A 257 15.99 -23.31 4.94
N GLU A 258 16.23 -23.43 3.63
CA GLU A 258 17.60 -23.56 3.10
C GLU A 258 18.44 -22.28 3.25
N PHE A 259 17.79 -21.16 3.53
CA PHE A 259 18.41 -19.85 3.73
C PHE A 259 18.40 -19.41 5.20
N ASP A 260 18.09 -20.33 6.13
CA ASP A 260 18.00 -20.06 7.57
C ASP A 260 16.98 -18.94 7.90
N ILE A 261 15.83 -18.96 7.22
CA ILE A 261 14.76 -18.00 7.48
C ILE A 261 14.34 -18.07 8.94
N THR A 262 14.21 -16.90 9.58
CA THR A 262 13.90 -16.79 11.00
C THR A 262 12.79 -15.76 11.18
N PRO A 263 11.78 -16.00 12.06
CA PRO A 263 10.77 -15.00 12.36
C PRO A 263 11.39 -13.77 13.05
N LEU A 264 10.99 -12.58 12.62
CA LEU A 264 11.44 -11.31 13.18
C LEU A 264 10.28 -10.63 13.92
N GLY A 265 10.44 -10.43 15.23
CA GLY A 265 9.47 -9.69 16.05
C GLY A 265 9.65 -8.17 15.98
N LEU A 266 8.71 -7.43 16.57
CA LEU A 266 8.68 -5.96 16.52
C LEU A 266 9.91 -5.32 17.18
N GLU A 267 10.43 -5.87 18.28
CA GLU A 267 11.63 -5.33 18.95
C GLU A 267 12.87 -5.39 18.04
N ALA A 268 13.06 -6.51 17.34
CA ALA A 268 14.16 -6.66 16.40
C ALA A 268 13.95 -5.81 15.14
N LEU A 269 12.69 -5.62 14.70
CA LEU A 269 12.34 -4.69 13.63
C LEU A 269 12.66 -3.23 14.02
N ASP A 270 12.34 -2.83 15.26
CA ASP A 270 12.64 -1.51 15.81
C ASP A 270 14.15 -1.25 15.82
N MET A 271 14.95 -2.28 16.12
CA MET A 271 16.41 -2.16 16.04
C MET A 271 16.90 -1.89 14.61
N VAL A 272 16.50 -2.72 13.64
CA VAL A 272 17.00 -2.58 12.26
C VAL A 272 16.46 -1.32 11.55
N ARG A 273 15.25 -0.85 11.90
CA ARG A 273 14.71 0.39 11.35
C ARG A 273 15.47 1.61 11.89
N ILE A 274 15.91 1.61 13.15
CA ILE A 274 16.78 2.66 13.71
C ILE A 274 18.13 2.65 12.99
N GLU A 275 18.75 1.47 12.82
CA GLU A 275 19.98 1.32 12.03
C GLU A 275 19.83 1.89 10.61
N ALA A 276 18.69 1.62 9.97
CA ALA A 276 18.35 2.11 8.64
C ALA A 276 17.87 3.58 8.60
N GLY A 277 17.71 4.25 9.75
CA GLY A 277 17.26 5.63 9.83
C GLY A 277 15.80 5.84 9.40
N LEU A 278 14.94 4.84 9.59
CA LEU A 278 13.53 4.88 9.23
C LEU A 278 12.70 5.41 10.42
N ILE A 279 11.75 6.29 10.10
CA ILE A 279 10.99 7.07 11.09
C ILE A 279 9.76 6.30 11.57
N PHE A 280 9.38 6.48 12.83
CA PHE A 280 8.20 5.84 13.42
C PHE A 280 7.29 6.87 14.10
N TYR A 281 5.97 6.74 13.88
CA TYR A 281 4.95 7.58 14.51
C TYR A 281 5.06 7.50 16.04
N GLY A 282 4.94 8.65 16.71
CA GLY A 282 5.12 8.77 18.15
C GLY A 282 6.58 8.84 18.61
N TYR A 283 7.54 8.64 17.69
CA TYR A 283 8.98 8.72 17.97
C TYR A 283 9.63 9.86 17.19
N GLU A 284 9.82 9.69 15.88
CA GLU A 284 10.47 10.70 15.02
C GLU A 284 9.51 11.83 14.64
N PHE A 285 8.20 11.56 14.64
CA PHE A 285 7.17 12.54 14.32
C PHE A 285 5.88 12.29 15.09
N ASP A 286 5.09 13.36 15.16
CA ASP A 286 3.76 13.46 15.77
C ASP A 286 3.00 14.60 15.05
N ASP A 287 1.83 14.98 15.58
CA ASP A 287 0.99 16.07 15.06
C ASP A 287 1.58 17.49 15.21
N GLN A 288 2.77 17.62 15.81
CA GLN A 288 3.52 18.86 15.97
C GLN A 288 4.79 18.89 15.12
N THR A 289 5.17 17.78 14.51
CA THR A 289 6.40 17.63 13.73
C THR A 289 6.10 17.69 12.23
N ASP A 290 6.86 18.49 11.48
CA ASP A 290 6.74 18.51 10.01
C ASP A 290 7.71 17.52 9.32
N PRO A 291 7.47 17.17 8.04
CA PRO A 291 8.29 16.19 7.33
C PRO A 291 9.79 16.56 7.23
N PHE A 292 10.15 17.84 7.29
CA PHE A 292 11.55 18.26 7.23
C PHE A 292 12.25 17.98 8.55
N GLU A 293 11.59 18.31 9.66
CA GLU A 293 12.08 18.01 11.01
C GLU A 293 12.12 16.51 11.29
N ALA A 294 11.17 15.75 10.75
CA ALA A 294 11.13 14.28 10.81
C ALA A 294 12.17 13.59 9.91
N GLY A 295 12.92 14.31 9.07
CA GLY A 295 13.95 13.71 8.21
C GLY A 295 13.44 13.05 6.92
N ILE A 296 12.15 13.18 6.60
CA ILE A 296 11.55 12.67 5.35
C ILE A 296 11.14 13.77 4.38
N GLY A 297 11.79 14.94 4.46
CA GLY A 297 11.50 16.09 3.60
C GLY A 297 11.63 15.83 2.09
N PHE A 298 12.30 14.74 1.69
CA PHE A 298 12.36 14.28 0.30
C PHE A 298 10.99 13.83 -0.24
N THR A 299 10.04 13.52 0.63
CA THR A 299 8.66 13.15 0.25
C THR A 299 7.81 14.36 -0.12
N VAL A 300 8.24 15.59 0.24
CA VAL A 300 7.45 16.80 0.01
C VAL A 300 7.76 17.39 -1.37
N PRO A 301 6.84 17.30 -2.36
CA PRO A 301 7.16 17.56 -3.76
C PRO A 301 7.08 19.05 -4.15
N LEU A 302 7.58 19.96 -3.30
CA LEU A 302 7.49 21.42 -3.52
C LEU A 302 8.15 21.91 -4.81
N LYS A 303 9.09 21.15 -5.37
CA LYS A 303 9.79 21.51 -6.63
C LYS A 303 9.18 20.86 -7.87
N THR A 304 8.43 19.78 -7.71
CA THR A 304 8.01 18.90 -8.81
C THR A 304 6.50 18.84 -8.99
N LYS A 305 5.73 19.32 -8.00
CA LYS A 305 4.27 19.32 -8.05
C LYS A 305 3.76 20.75 -7.97
N GLU A 306 3.19 21.21 -9.08
CA GLU A 306 2.58 22.53 -9.17
C GLU A 306 1.18 22.56 -8.54
N ASP A 307 0.47 21.42 -8.53
CA ASP A 307 -0.87 21.29 -7.94
C ASP A 307 -0.90 21.63 -6.45
N GLU A 308 -2.07 22.07 -5.98
CA GLU A 308 -2.36 22.26 -4.56
C GLU A 308 -2.44 20.93 -3.81
N PHE A 309 -1.93 20.92 -2.57
CA PHE A 309 -2.05 19.81 -1.63
C PHE A 309 -2.13 20.33 -0.20
N ILE A 310 -2.72 19.53 0.70
CA ILE A 310 -2.97 19.94 2.09
C ILE A 310 -1.63 20.26 2.77
N GLY A 311 -1.55 21.45 3.38
CA GLY A 311 -0.37 21.93 4.09
C GLY A 311 0.71 22.55 3.21
N LYS A 312 0.56 22.63 1.87
CA LYS A 312 1.59 23.13 0.94
C LYS A 312 2.13 24.51 1.32
N GLU A 313 1.26 25.50 1.54
CA GLU A 313 1.68 26.87 1.89
C GLU A 313 2.50 26.92 3.18
N GLU A 314 2.08 26.15 4.20
CA GLU A 314 2.78 26.12 5.48
C GLU A 314 4.10 25.35 5.39
N LEU A 315 4.14 24.27 4.60
CA LEU A 315 5.37 23.53 4.30
C LEU A 315 6.40 24.40 3.54
N ILE A 316 5.97 25.34 2.70
CA ILE A 316 6.86 26.33 2.07
C ILE A 316 7.52 27.20 3.15
N LYS A 317 6.74 27.72 4.10
CA LYS A 317 7.26 28.58 5.19
C LYS A 317 8.20 27.81 6.12
N ARG A 318 7.82 26.59 6.50
CA ARG A 318 8.63 25.69 7.35
C ARG A 318 9.97 25.35 6.71
N LYS A 319 9.96 25.00 5.41
CA LYS A 319 11.19 24.74 4.64
C LYS A 319 12.10 25.97 4.56
N ALA A 320 11.53 27.16 4.46
CA ALA A 320 12.29 28.40 4.44
C ALA A 320 12.88 28.78 5.81
N ASN A 321 12.30 28.30 6.91
CA ASN A 321 12.67 28.67 8.28
C ASN A 321 12.84 27.43 9.20
N PRO A 322 13.72 26.47 8.86
CA PRO A 322 13.86 25.24 9.64
C PRO A 322 14.39 25.53 11.04
N GLN A 323 13.70 25.02 12.07
CA GLN A 323 14.11 25.17 13.47
C GLN A 323 14.82 23.92 13.97
N LYS A 324 14.23 22.74 13.73
CA LYS A 324 14.82 21.45 14.08
C LYS A 324 15.19 20.63 12.86
N LYS A 325 15.99 19.59 13.09
CA LYS A 325 16.41 18.61 12.09
C LYS A 325 16.62 17.25 12.75
N LEU A 326 16.21 16.18 12.08
CA LEU A 326 16.59 14.82 12.48
C LEU A 326 18.08 14.58 12.14
N VAL A 327 18.84 14.10 13.13
CA VAL A 327 20.24 13.70 13.00
C VAL A 327 20.48 12.32 13.64
N GLY A 328 21.59 11.68 13.29
CA GLY A 328 22.10 10.52 13.99
C GLY A 328 23.09 10.93 15.06
N LEU A 329 23.11 10.21 16.19
CA LEU A 329 24.07 10.37 17.27
C LEU A 329 24.78 9.04 17.52
N GLU A 330 26.07 9.09 17.80
CA GLU A 330 26.86 7.98 18.36
C GLU A 330 27.23 8.35 19.81
N LEU A 331 26.76 7.55 20.77
CA LEU A 331 26.93 7.76 22.21
C LEU A 331 28.17 7.04 22.72
N ILE A 332 28.82 7.62 23.74
CA ILE A 332 29.91 6.99 24.46
C ILE A 332 29.37 5.95 25.44
N GLY A 333 29.96 4.76 25.43
CA GLY A 333 29.62 3.67 26.35
C GLY A 333 28.39 2.85 25.92
N HIS A 334 27.92 1.98 26.82
CA HIS A 334 26.95 0.93 26.50
C HIS A 334 25.51 1.21 26.99
N GLU A 335 25.26 2.37 27.60
CA GLU A 335 23.92 2.73 28.06
C GLU A 335 23.13 3.44 26.96
N PRO A 336 22.06 2.81 26.42
CA PRO A 336 21.33 3.38 25.30
C PRO A 336 20.54 4.62 25.71
N ALA A 337 20.37 5.56 24.78
CA ALA A 337 19.35 6.58 24.89
C ALA A 337 17.95 5.99 24.69
N VAL A 338 16.94 6.61 25.29
CA VAL A 338 15.53 6.25 25.10
C VAL A 338 14.75 7.45 24.59
N HIS A 339 13.59 7.19 23.98
CA HIS A 339 12.69 8.24 23.52
C HIS A 339 12.39 9.26 24.64
N GLY A 340 12.51 10.55 24.33
CA GLY A 340 12.26 11.65 25.26
C GLY A 340 13.48 12.11 26.06
N ASP A 341 14.62 11.40 26.02
CA ASP A 341 15.84 11.88 26.67
C ASP A 341 16.27 13.24 26.10
N CYS A 342 16.59 14.18 26.99
CA CYS A 342 17.00 15.52 26.59
C CYS A 342 18.43 15.51 26.03
N VAL A 343 18.67 16.27 24.96
CA VAL A 343 20.02 16.47 24.38
C VAL A 343 20.49 17.89 24.68
N HIS A 344 21.71 18.04 25.19
CA HIS A 344 22.22 19.29 25.73
C HIS A 344 23.56 19.71 25.11
N VAL A 345 23.78 21.04 25.14
CA VAL A 345 25.10 21.66 25.06
C VAL A 345 25.25 22.55 26.29
N GLY A 346 26.13 22.15 27.21
CA GLY A 346 26.21 22.74 28.54
C GLY A 346 24.89 22.54 29.30
N ARG A 347 24.28 23.64 29.77
CA ARG A 347 22.98 23.57 30.47
C ARG A 347 21.77 23.66 29.53
N ALA A 348 21.92 24.20 28.34
CA ALA A 348 20.80 24.38 27.42
C ALA A 348 20.37 23.04 26.84
N GLN A 349 19.07 22.73 26.91
CA GLN A 349 18.49 21.65 26.14
C GLN A 349 18.28 22.13 24.70
N ILE A 350 18.86 21.41 23.75
CA ILE A 350 18.91 21.79 22.34
C ILE A 350 18.22 20.76 21.43
N GLY A 351 17.87 19.59 21.97
CA GLY A 351 17.16 18.54 21.24
C GLY A 351 16.54 17.50 22.15
N VAL A 352 16.00 16.47 21.52
CA VAL A 352 15.39 15.31 22.16
C VAL A 352 15.75 14.06 21.38
N ILE A 353 16.03 12.97 22.08
CA ILE A 353 16.19 11.65 21.49
C ILE A 353 14.82 11.16 21.02
N THR A 354 14.74 10.78 19.75
CA THR A 354 13.52 10.19 19.19
C THR A 354 13.56 8.68 19.35
N SER A 355 14.66 8.03 18.94
CA SER A 355 14.85 6.58 19.08
C SER A 355 16.31 6.26 19.41
N GLY A 356 16.58 5.23 20.19
CA GLY A 356 17.94 4.87 20.59
C GLY A 356 18.10 3.40 20.90
N MET A 357 19.30 2.86 20.65
CA MET A 357 19.62 1.46 20.88
C MET A 357 21.13 1.22 20.98
N LEU A 358 21.50 0.09 21.59
CA LEU A 358 22.81 -0.50 21.40
C LEU A 358 22.74 -1.46 20.21
N SER A 359 23.36 -1.10 19.08
CA SER A 359 23.37 -1.91 17.87
C SER A 359 24.28 -3.13 18.02
N PRO A 360 23.73 -4.37 18.02
CA PRO A 360 24.54 -5.58 18.03
C PRO A 360 25.27 -5.76 16.70
N LYS A 361 24.71 -5.26 15.60
CA LYS A 361 25.29 -5.37 14.26
C LYS A 361 26.50 -4.46 14.07
N LEU A 362 26.40 -3.22 14.55
CA LEU A 362 27.44 -2.20 14.39
C LEU A 362 28.42 -2.18 15.57
N GLY A 363 28.05 -2.77 16.71
CA GLY A 363 28.81 -2.68 17.96
C GLY A 363 28.83 -1.27 18.53
N LYS A 364 27.80 -0.46 18.25
CA LYS A 364 27.73 0.98 18.56
C LYS A 364 26.47 1.35 19.30
N ASN A 365 26.57 2.32 20.20
CA ASN A 365 25.43 2.94 20.84
C ASN A 365 24.95 4.12 19.98
N ILE A 366 23.79 3.96 19.35
CA ILE A 366 23.30 4.88 18.32
C ILE A 366 21.91 5.41 18.68
N ALA A 367 21.62 6.62 18.22
CA ALA A 367 20.29 7.21 18.40
C ALA A 367 19.93 8.15 17.25
N LEU A 368 18.64 8.20 16.91
CA LEU A 368 18.05 9.29 16.16
C LEU A 368 17.65 10.42 17.12
N CYS A 369 17.88 11.66 16.69
CA CYS A 369 17.65 12.84 17.52
C CYS A 369 17.08 13.98 16.69
N ARG A 370 16.01 14.60 17.19
CA ARG A 370 15.52 15.87 16.66
C ARG A 370 16.20 17.02 17.41
N ILE A 371 17.09 17.73 16.73
CA ILE A 371 17.98 18.73 17.32
C ILE A 371 17.79 20.10 16.67
N ASP A 372 18.10 21.17 17.41
CA ASP A 372 18.23 22.52 16.85
C ASP A 372 19.22 22.55 15.69
N ILE A 373 18.83 23.17 14.57
CA ILE A 373 19.62 23.17 13.34
C ILE A 373 21.04 23.71 13.55
N LYS A 374 21.23 24.63 14.51
CA LYS A 374 22.53 25.21 14.86
C LYS A 374 23.56 24.17 15.33
N TYR A 375 23.09 23.04 15.88
CA TYR A 375 23.94 21.96 16.40
C TYR A 375 23.84 20.68 15.56
N SER A 376 23.29 20.77 14.33
CA SER A 376 23.02 19.61 13.47
C SER A 376 24.18 19.21 12.56
N GLU A 377 25.31 19.92 12.62
CA GLU A 377 26.49 19.62 11.80
C GLU A 377 27.20 18.35 12.26
N LEU A 378 27.68 17.56 11.30
CA LEU A 378 28.44 16.34 11.58
C LEU A 378 29.69 16.65 12.40
N GLY A 379 29.95 15.82 13.41
CA GLY A 379 31.09 15.97 14.30
C GLY A 379 30.81 16.81 15.56
N THR A 380 29.69 17.52 15.62
CA THR A 380 29.27 18.32 16.79
C THR A 380 29.16 17.44 18.03
N ASP A 381 29.79 17.86 19.13
CA ASP A 381 29.71 17.19 20.43
C ASP A 381 28.46 17.66 21.20
N VAL A 382 27.72 16.71 21.76
CA VAL A 382 26.50 16.93 22.56
C VAL A 382 26.48 15.98 23.75
N GLU A 383 25.59 16.22 24.71
CA GLU A 383 25.45 15.37 25.88
C GLU A 383 23.99 14.94 26.07
N ILE A 384 23.78 13.66 26.34
CA ILE A 384 22.46 13.07 26.56
C ILE A 384 22.17 13.07 28.05
N GLY A 385 21.06 13.67 28.43
CA GLY A 385 20.59 13.70 29.80
C GLY A 385 19.94 12.40 30.23
N LYS A 386 20.36 11.91 31.39
CA LYS A 386 19.76 10.79 32.11
C LYS A 386 19.40 11.24 33.52
N LEU A 387 18.41 10.59 34.14
CA LEU A 387 18.01 10.78 35.55
C LEU A 387 17.79 12.27 35.91
N ASP A 388 16.64 12.85 35.55
CA ASP A 388 16.31 14.30 35.63
C ASP A 388 16.94 15.20 34.57
N GLY A 389 17.80 14.62 33.73
CA GLY A 389 18.39 15.33 32.61
C GLY A 389 19.43 16.35 33.03
N HIS A 390 20.04 16.27 34.22
CA HIS A 390 21.27 16.98 34.60
C HIS A 390 22.20 16.17 35.49
N GLN A 391 21.69 15.25 36.32
CA GLN A 391 22.52 14.46 37.23
C GLN A 391 23.50 13.53 36.51
N LYS A 392 23.11 13.05 35.32
CA LYS A 392 23.96 12.20 34.50
C LYS A 392 23.95 12.65 33.04
N ARG A 393 25.16 12.74 32.48
CA ARG A 393 25.42 13.11 31.09
C ARG A 393 26.20 12.00 30.41
N ILE A 394 25.70 11.56 29.26
CA ILE A 394 26.42 10.66 28.36
C ILE A 394 26.87 11.48 27.16
N GLY A 395 28.18 11.57 26.93
CA GLY A 395 28.70 12.27 25.75
C GLY A 395 28.29 11.56 24.46
N ALA A 396 28.01 12.32 23.41
CA ALA A 396 27.67 11.81 22.10
C ALA A 396 28.18 12.74 21.00
N LYS A 397 28.28 12.22 19.78
CA LYS A 397 28.70 12.99 18.60
C LYS A 397 27.63 12.88 17.52
N VAL A 398 27.35 14.00 16.85
CA VAL A 398 26.48 14.04 15.68
C VAL A 398 27.17 13.31 14.52
N VAL A 399 26.50 12.31 13.97
CA VAL A 399 27.00 11.46 12.87
C VAL A 399 25.96 11.38 11.74
N ALA A 400 26.42 10.92 10.57
CA ALA A 400 25.50 10.68 9.46
C ALA A 400 24.63 9.45 9.77
N PHE A 401 23.37 9.51 9.32
CA PHE A 401 22.48 8.36 9.28
C PHE A 401 21.85 8.26 7.88
N PRO A 402 21.45 7.07 7.38
CA PRO A 402 21.40 5.77 8.05
C PRO A 402 22.74 5.28 8.60
N PHE A 403 22.73 4.60 9.76
CA PHE A 403 23.94 4.04 10.38
C PHE A 403 24.39 2.75 9.68
N TYR A 404 23.43 2.03 9.10
CA TYR A 404 23.62 0.84 8.31
C TYR A 404 23.32 1.12 6.83
N ASP A 405 24.20 0.66 5.94
CA ASP A 405 24.11 0.88 4.48
C ASP A 405 23.75 2.33 4.07
N PRO A 406 24.60 3.32 4.40
CA PRO A 406 24.29 4.74 4.16
C PRO A 406 24.11 5.09 2.68
N THR A 407 24.66 4.27 1.77
CA THR A 407 24.49 4.43 0.31
C THR A 407 23.19 3.81 -0.20
N LYS A 408 22.43 3.11 0.66
CA LYS A 408 21.21 2.36 0.33
C LYS A 408 21.45 1.37 -0.82
N SER A 409 22.63 0.75 -0.86
CA SER A 409 23.02 -0.19 -1.90
C SER A 409 22.27 -1.51 -1.80
N ARG A 410 21.94 -1.97 -0.60
CA ARG A 410 21.28 -3.26 -0.34
C ARG A 410 19.81 -3.26 -0.72
N VAL A 411 19.08 -2.20 -0.37
CA VAL A 411 17.67 -2.05 -0.78
C VAL A 411 17.52 -1.97 -2.31
N ARG A 412 18.56 -1.49 -3.00
CA ARG A 412 18.60 -1.32 -4.46
C ARG A 412 19.17 -2.53 -5.23
N ALA A 413 19.76 -3.51 -4.53
CA ALA A 413 20.46 -4.66 -5.11
C ALA A 413 19.57 -5.67 -5.83
#